data_AF-A0A3S4EXH1-F1
#
_entry.id   AF-A0A3S4EXH1-F1
#
_cell.length_a   1.000
_cell.length_b   1.000
_cell.length_c   1.000
_cell.angle_alpha   90.00
_cell.angle_beta   90.00
_cell.angle_gamma   90.00
#
_symmetry.space_group_name_H-M   'P 1'
#
loop_
_entity.id
_entity.type
_entity.pdbx_description
1 polymer ?
#
loop_
_entity_poly.entity_id
_entity_poly.type
_entity_poly.pdbx_seq_one_letter_code
_entity_poly.pdbx_strand_id
1 'polypeptide(L)'
;MRDGLKFKAWQPGGAGTDFLTADHLDLPMDFENIGKAGSRLGTALAMAVDHEIGMVPLVRNLEEFFARESCGWCTPCRDGLPWSVKILRALENGEGQPGILKPLNSCAVSLARAKPSAPMRQVP
;
A
#
# COMPACT_ATOMS: atom_id res chain seq x y z
N MET A 1 -14.18 -8.81 14.36
CA MET A 1 -14.10 -7.34 14.57
C MET A 1 -14.79 -7.01 15.88
N ARG A 2 -14.65 -5.78 16.40
CA ARG A 2 -15.49 -5.33 17.52
C ARG A 2 -16.94 -5.22 17.05
N ASP A 3 -17.87 -5.37 17.99
CA ASP A 3 -19.30 -5.27 17.69
C ASP A 3 -19.65 -3.91 17.08
N GLY A 4 -20.54 -3.92 16.09
CA GLY A 4 -20.92 -2.73 15.31
C GLY A 4 -20.02 -2.41 14.11
N LEU A 5 -18.82 -2.99 14.02
CA LEU A 5 -17.93 -2.78 12.88
C LEU A 5 -18.20 -3.76 11.75
N LYS A 6 -18.22 -3.23 10.52
CA LYS A 6 -18.40 -4.01 9.29
C LYS A 6 -17.10 -4.17 8.54
N PHE A 7 -16.86 -5.36 8.00
CA PHE A 7 -15.71 -5.64 7.17
C PHE A 7 -15.70 -4.79 5.89
N LYS A 8 -14.55 -4.22 5.55
CA LYS A 8 -14.35 -3.42 4.33
C LYS A 8 -13.30 -4.04 3.41
N ALA A 9 -12.10 -4.28 3.93
CA ALA A 9 -10.98 -4.82 3.17
C ALA A 9 -9.95 -5.48 4.10
N TRP A 10 -8.97 -6.17 3.54
CA TRP A 10 -7.85 -6.74 4.29
C TRP A 10 -6.58 -6.83 3.47
N GLN A 11 -5.42 -6.84 4.13
CA GLN A 11 -4.12 -7.14 3.52
C GLN A 11 -3.68 -8.53 3.97
N PRO A 12 -3.36 -9.47 3.07
CA PRO A 12 -2.96 -10.83 3.44
C PRO A 12 -1.52 -10.96 3.94
N GLY A 13 -0.64 -10.02 3.59
CA GLY A 13 0.80 -10.15 3.83
C GLY A 13 1.48 -8.92 4.42
N GLY A 14 0.71 -8.07 5.08
CA GLY A 14 1.15 -6.83 5.72
C GLY A 14 1.07 -5.61 4.81
N ALA A 15 1.63 -4.50 5.30
CA ALA A 15 1.52 -3.17 4.71
C ALA A 15 1.92 -3.05 3.23
N GLY A 16 2.85 -3.88 2.75
CA GLY A 16 3.35 -3.87 1.37
C GLY A 16 2.55 -4.73 0.38
N THR A 17 1.37 -5.19 0.78
CA THR A 17 0.53 -6.11 -0.02
C THR A 17 -0.77 -5.44 -0.42
N ASP A 18 -1.33 -5.83 -1.55
CA ASP A 18 -2.55 -5.22 -2.06
C ASP A 18 -3.75 -5.60 -1.18
N PHE A 19 -4.72 -4.68 -1.08
CA PHE A 19 -5.95 -4.92 -0.34
C PHE A 19 -6.88 -5.86 -1.11
N LEU A 20 -7.40 -6.86 -0.41
CA LEU A 20 -8.44 -7.76 -0.86
C LEU A 20 -9.79 -7.36 -0.23
N THR A 21 -10.89 -7.68 -0.93
CA THR A 21 -12.27 -7.41 -0.50
C THR A 21 -12.91 -8.60 0.22
N ALA A 22 -14.17 -8.45 0.64
CA ALA A 22 -14.94 -9.50 1.30
C ALA A 22 -15.09 -10.76 0.42
N ASP A 23 -15.10 -10.60 -0.91
CA ASP A 23 -15.22 -11.70 -1.88
C ASP A 23 -14.04 -12.69 -1.80
N HIS A 24 -12.95 -12.29 -1.14
CA HIS A 24 -11.71 -13.04 -1.03
C HIS A 24 -11.50 -13.68 0.35
N LEU A 25 -12.47 -13.59 1.27
CA LEU A 25 -12.31 -14.07 2.65
C LEU A 25 -12.13 -15.59 2.77
N ASP A 26 -12.73 -16.36 1.86
CA ASP A 26 -12.63 -17.82 1.84
C ASP A 26 -11.43 -18.33 1.01
N LEU A 27 -10.57 -17.43 0.51
CA LEU A 27 -9.37 -17.84 -0.21
C LEU A 27 -8.35 -18.50 0.71
N PRO A 28 -7.76 -19.64 0.30
CA PRO A 28 -6.60 -20.19 0.98
C PRO A 28 -5.46 -19.18 1.08
N MET A 29 -4.91 -18.98 2.28
CA MET A 29 -3.75 -18.12 2.53
C MET A 29 -2.44 -18.80 2.14
N ASP A 30 -2.26 -19.07 0.85
CA ASP A 30 -1.02 -19.55 0.25
C ASP A 30 -0.53 -18.62 -0.87
N PHE A 31 0.70 -18.83 -1.32
CA PHE A 31 1.33 -17.98 -2.34
C PHE A 31 0.60 -18.01 -3.69
N GLU A 32 -0.03 -19.13 -4.05
CA GLU A 32 -0.65 -19.31 -5.36
C GLU A 32 -2.03 -18.65 -5.41
N ASN A 33 -2.90 -18.96 -4.44
CA ASN A 33 -4.27 -18.45 -4.39
C ASN A 33 -4.31 -16.94 -4.15
N ILE A 34 -3.49 -16.43 -3.22
CA ILE A 34 -3.38 -14.98 -2.98
C ILE A 34 -2.76 -14.26 -4.18
N GLY A 35 -1.78 -14.89 -4.84
CA GLY A 35 -1.19 -14.38 -6.08
C GLY A 35 -2.21 -14.25 -7.22
N LYS A 36 -3.07 -15.26 -7.41
CA LYS A 36 -4.16 -15.24 -8.40
C LYS A 36 -5.22 -14.17 -8.11
N ALA A 37 -5.43 -13.84 -6.83
CA ALA A 37 -6.32 -12.76 -6.40
C ALA A 37 -5.72 -11.36 -6.61
N GLY A 38 -4.49 -11.25 -7.11
CA GLY A 38 -3.84 -9.97 -7.41
C GLY A 38 -3.13 -9.32 -6.21
N SER A 39 -2.95 -10.04 -5.11
CA SER A 39 -2.14 -9.61 -3.97
C SER A 39 -0.92 -10.53 -3.79
N ARG A 40 -0.25 -10.48 -2.65
CA ARG A 40 0.91 -11.30 -2.30
C ARG A 40 0.88 -11.69 -0.83
N LEU A 41 1.33 -12.89 -0.49
CA LEU A 41 1.30 -13.38 0.89
C LEU A 41 2.33 -12.69 1.80
N GLY A 42 3.43 -12.15 1.26
CA GLY A 42 4.39 -11.35 2.03
C GLY A 42 4.89 -12.05 3.30
N THR A 43 4.75 -11.39 4.46
CA THR A 43 5.10 -11.94 5.78
C THR A 43 3.99 -12.79 6.40
N ALA A 44 2.89 -13.02 5.68
CA ALA A 44 1.65 -13.64 6.16
C ALA A 44 1.01 -12.92 7.36
N LEU A 45 1.31 -11.63 7.55
CA LEU A 45 0.66 -10.79 8.55
C LEU A 45 -0.65 -10.24 7.97
N ALA A 46 -1.77 -10.83 8.37
CA ALA A 46 -3.08 -10.38 7.93
C ALA A 46 -3.54 -9.13 8.72
N MET A 47 -3.95 -8.08 8.01
CA MET A 47 -4.52 -6.87 8.60
C MET A 47 -5.92 -6.62 8.03
N ALA A 48 -6.94 -6.63 8.88
CA ALA A 48 -8.31 -6.33 8.47
C ALA A 48 -8.64 -4.84 8.69
N VAL A 49 -9.46 -4.29 7.80
CA VAL A 49 -9.92 -2.90 7.80
C VAL A 49 -11.44 -2.89 7.84
N ASP A 50 -12.01 -2.13 8.76
CA ASP A 50 -13.45 -1.95 8.88
C ASP A 50 -13.95 -0.71 8.11
N HIS A 51 -15.27 -0.57 8.04
CA HIS A 51 -15.95 0.49 7.30
C HIS A 51 -15.67 1.93 7.76
N GLU A 52 -15.32 2.16 9.02
CA GLU A 52 -15.07 3.51 9.56
C GLU A 52 -13.74 4.09 9.09
N ILE A 53 -12.80 3.23 8.69
CA ILE A 53 -11.47 3.65 8.23
C ILE A 53 -11.54 4.15 6.78
N GLY A 54 -11.13 5.40 6.56
CA GLY A 54 -10.93 5.97 5.24
C GLY A 54 -9.76 5.32 4.50
N MET A 55 -9.97 4.89 3.25
CA MET A 55 -8.90 4.21 2.49
C MET A 55 -7.78 5.17 2.07
N VAL A 56 -8.09 6.42 1.76
CA VAL A 56 -7.08 7.43 1.41
C VAL A 56 -6.13 7.71 2.60
N PRO A 57 -6.61 8.06 3.82
CA PRO A 57 -5.73 8.25 4.97
C PRO A 57 -4.99 6.99 5.40
N LEU A 58 -5.59 5.81 5.24
CA LEU A 58 -4.90 4.55 5.49
C LEU A 58 -3.70 4.38 4.54
N VAL A 59 -3.92 4.50 3.22
CA VAL A 59 -2.85 4.36 2.22
C VAL A 59 -1.81 5.47 2.38
N ARG A 60 -2.20 6.71 2.68
CA ARG A 60 -1.26 7.79 2.99
C ARG A 60 -0.34 7.42 4.15
N ASN A 61 -0.89 6.88 5.23
CA ASN A 61 -0.10 6.47 6.40
C ASN A 61 0.92 5.37 6.05
N LEU A 62 0.53 4.41 5.19
CA LEU A 62 1.44 3.38 4.70
C LEU A 62 2.55 3.97 3.81
N GLU A 63 2.19 4.81 2.84
CA GLU A 63 3.14 5.47 1.94
C GLU A 63 4.11 6.39 2.72
N GLU A 64 3.63 7.06 3.76
CA GLU A 64 4.46 7.91 4.63
C GLU A 64 5.46 7.08 5.45
N PHE A 65 5.04 5.91 5.94
CA PHE A 65 5.94 4.93 6.52
C PHE A 65 7.01 4.49 5.52
N PHE A 66 6.61 4.09 4.30
CA PHE A 66 7.57 3.67 3.27
C PHE A 66 8.51 4.79 2.83
N ALA A 67 8.03 6.02 2.71
CA ALA A 67 8.86 7.17 2.37
C ALA A 67 9.94 7.43 3.44
N ARG A 68 9.59 7.25 4.73
CA ARG A 68 10.51 7.43 5.86
C ARG A 68 11.52 6.29 6.00
N GLU A 69 11.09 5.06 5.76
CA GLU A 69 11.91 3.85 5.97
C GLU A 69 12.64 3.38 4.70
N SER A 70 12.36 3.98 3.54
CA SER A 70 13.05 3.64 2.31
C SER A 70 14.54 3.92 2.43
N CYS A 71 15.37 3.01 1.92
CA CYS A 71 16.81 3.25 1.80
C CYS A 71 17.16 4.38 0.81
N GLY A 72 16.20 4.83 -0.01
CA GLY A 72 16.34 5.96 -0.92
C GLY A 72 17.31 5.72 -2.09
N TRP A 73 17.70 4.46 -2.36
CA TRP A 73 18.67 4.13 -3.39
C TRP A 73 18.13 4.35 -4.81
N CYS A 74 16.92 3.86 -5.07
CA CYS A 74 16.22 3.97 -6.34
C CYS A 74 15.49 5.32 -6.44
N THR A 75 15.61 6.04 -7.56
CA THR A 75 14.86 7.28 -7.84
C THR A 75 13.36 7.12 -7.64
N PRO A 76 12.69 6.05 -8.14
CA PRO A 76 11.28 5.82 -7.86
C PRO A 76 10.95 5.80 -6.36
N CYS A 77 11.84 5.23 -5.54
CA CYS A 77 11.65 5.09 -4.11
C CYS A 77 11.94 6.41 -3.36
N ARG A 78 13.07 7.03 -3.68
CA ARG A 78 13.55 8.28 -3.05
C ARG A 78 12.63 9.45 -3.33
N ASP A 79 12.22 9.61 -4.59
CA ASP A 79 11.49 10.80 -5.05
C ASP A 79 10.00 10.48 -5.24
N GLY A 80 9.65 9.24 -5.59
CA GLY A 80 8.26 8.83 -5.86
C GLY A 80 7.42 8.57 -4.61
N LEU A 81 7.96 8.00 -3.53
CA LEU A 81 7.21 7.78 -2.28
C LEU A 81 6.82 9.12 -1.60
N PRO A 82 7.71 10.12 -1.46
CA PRO A 82 7.28 11.44 -0.96
C PRO A 82 6.25 12.11 -1.86
N TRP A 83 6.33 11.85 -3.18
CA TRP A 83 5.36 12.39 -4.14
C TRP A 83 3.98 11.73 -4.03
N SER A 84 3.90 10.40 -3.84
CA SER A 84 2.63 9.71 -3.60
C SER A 84 1.96 10.24 -2.32
N VAL A 85 2.72 10.42 -1.24
CA VAL A 85 2.24 11.03 0.01
C VAL A 85 1.66 12.43 -0.22
N LYS A 86 2.34 13.27 -1.01
CA LYS A 86 1.85 14.60 -1.35
C LYS A 86 0.51 14.56 -2.09
N ILE A 87 0.36 13.65 -3.06
CA ILE A 87 -0.89 13.46 -3.79
C ILE A 87 -2.01 13.00 -2.83
N LEU A 88 -1.73 12.03 -1.97
CA LEU A 88 -2.71 11.48 -1.03
C LEU A 88 -3.18 12.54 -0.01
N ARG A 89 -2.28 13.40 0.48
CA ARG A 89 -2.63 14.56 1.32
C ARG A 89 -3.55 15.55 0.58
N ALA A 90 -3.26 15.85 -0.67
CA ALA A 90 -4.13 16.72 -1.48
C ALA A 90 -5.52 16.09 -1.67
N LEU A 91 -5.60 14.78 -1.86
CA LEU A 91 -6.87 14.04 -1.94
C LEU A 91 -7.65 14.10 -0.62
N GLU A 92 -6.97 13.93 0.52
CA GLU A 92 -7.59 14.07 1.85
C GLU A 92 -8.13 15.48 2.12
N ASN A 93 -7.42 16.51 1.68
CA ASN A 93 -7.81 17.91 1.89
C ASN A 93 -8.85 18.42 0.88
N GLY A 94 -9.29 17.60 -0.07
CA GLY A 94 -10.21 18.03 -1.13
C GLY A 94 -9.56 18.93 -2.20
N GLU A 95 -8.23 18.97 -2.25
CA GLU A 95 -7.43 19.75 -3.21
C GLU A 95 -7.06 18.93 -4.47
N GLY A 96 -7.60 17.71 -4.58
CA GLY A 96 -7.40 16.82 -5.71
C GLY A 96 -7.93 17.40 -7.02
N GLN A 97 -7.05 17.54 -8.01
CA GLN A 97 -7.44 18.00 -9.34
C GLN A 97 -8.00 16.84 -10.19
N PRO A 98 -8.94 17.09 -11.11
CA PRO A 98 -9.37 16.11 -12.09
C PRO A 98 -8.16 15.49 -12.82
N GLY A 99 -8.08 14.16 -12.81
CA GLY A 99 -6.99 13.41 -13.44
C GLY A 99 -5.77 13.12 -12.55
N ILE A 100 -5.76 13.54 -11.27
CA ILE A 100 -4.68 13.25 -10.31
C ILE A 100 -4.40 11.76 -10.11
N LEU A 101 -5.38 10.89 -10.40
CA LEU A 101 -5.20 9.44 -10.35
C LEU A 101 -4.20 8.92 -11.38
N LYS A 102 -4.04 9.59 -12.53
CA LYS A 102 -3.06 9.20 -13.56
C LYS A 102 -1.61 9.28 -13.07
N PRO A 103 -1.12 10.43 -12.54
CA PRO A 103 0.22 10.50 -12.00
C PRO A 103 0.41 9.60 -10.78
N LEU A 104 -0.61 9.43 -9.92
CA LEU A 104 -0.54 8.49 -8.79
C LEU A 104 -0.31 7.05 -9.26
N ASN A 105 -1.08 6.60 -10.27
CA ASN A 105 -0.91 5.28 -10.87
C ASN A 105 0.45 5.12 -11.55
N SER A 106 0.95 6.16 -12.23
CA SER A 106 2.28 6.16 -12.83
C SER A 106 3.39 6.00 -11.78
N CYS A 107 3.26 6.66 -10.63
CA CYS A 107 4.17 6.48 -9.49
C CYS A 107 4.11 5.04 -8.97
N ALA A 108 2.91 4.49 -8.75
CA ALA A 108 2.74 3.10 -8.27
C ALA A 108 3.38 2.08 -9.21
N VAL A 109 3.18 2.20 -10.53
CA VAL A 109 3.81 1.32 -11.53
C VAL A 109 5.34 1.45 -11.52
N SER A 110 5.86 2.66 -11.34
CA SER A 110 7.30 2.91 -11.28
C SER A 110 7.93 2.31 -10.02
N LEU A 111 7.23 2.41 -8.89
CA LEU A 111 7.63 1.79 -7.62
C LEU A 111 7.63 0.25 -7.71
N ALA A 112 6.59 -0.34 -8.31
CA ALA A 112 6.50 -1.80 -8.49
C ALA A 112 7.63 -2.38 -9.36
N ARG A 113 8.22 -1.56 -10.24
CA ARG A 113 9.34 -1.94 -11.12
C ARG A 113 10.71 -1.59 -10.54
N ALA A 114 10.76 -0.92 -9.39
CA ALA A 114 12.02 -0.56 -8.76
C ALA A 114 12.75 -1.85 -8.33
N LYS A 115 14.00 -2.01 -8.79
CA LYS A 115 14.79 -3.19 -8.45
C LYS A 115 15.25 -3.13 -6.99
N PRO A 116 15.03 -4.19 -6.19
CA PRO A 116 15.69 -4.33 -4.91
C PRO A 116 17.14 -4.73 -5.17
N SER A 117 18.05 -3.76 -5.15
CA SER A 117 19.49 -4.06 -5.21
C SER A 117 20.30 -2.98 -4.49
N ALA A 118 20.33 -3.07 -3.17
CA ALA A 118 21.48 -2.62 -2.39
C ALA A 118 21.58 -3.49 -1.11
N PRO A 119 22.78 -3.96 -0.72
CA PRO A 119 22.98 -4.55 0.59
C PRO A 119 22.55 -3.54 1.66
N MET A 120 21.90 -4.02 2.73
CA MET A 120 21.52 -3.19 3.88
C MET A 120 22.67 -2.26 4.25
N ARG A 121 22.49 -0.97 3.98
CA ARG A 121 23.37 0.08 4.50
C ARG A 121 23.15 0.05 6.00
N GLN A 122 24.03 -0.61 6.73
CA GLN A 122 24.10 -0.47 8.18
C GLN A 122 24.22 1.03 8.45
N VAL A 123 23.17 1.61 9.01
CA VAL A 123 23.21 2.95 9.56
C VAL A 123 24.24 2.89 10.70
N PRO A 124 25.29 3.73 10.69
CA PRO A 124 26.30 3.73 11.74
C PRO A 124 25.71 4.12 13.10
#